data_AF-A0A944GQM2-F1
#
_entry.id   AF-A0A944GQM2-F1
#
_cell.length_a   1.000
_cell.length_b   1.000
_cell.length_c   1.000
_cell.angle_alpha   90.00
_cell.angle_beta   90.00
_cell.angle_gamma   90.00
#
_symmetry.space_group_name_H-M   'P 1'
#
loop_
_entity.id
_entity.type
_entity.pdbx_description
1 polymer ?
#
loop_
_entity_poly.entity_id
_entity_poly.type
_entity_poly.pdbx_seq_one_letter_code
_entity_poly.pdbx_strand_id
1 'polypeptide(L)'
;MKKDYKKLELDKILDLASQCAYCDSCKERIKKIRPSFDIDTVKSEIAKTDDAFTLSAKFGTPRFYNIKDICFSAKRAQQGSSLSLRELMDIGAFLREVSGLDEWYSQCSGIETSLSEYFEQLSVNKHLENMITNAIISEEELADSASTQLAAIRRAIQRKSLAVRERLDKLIKSQTNQKYLQESLVTMRDGRFVVPVKTEYKSEISGLV
;
A
#
# COMPACT_ATOMS: atom_id res chain seq x y z
N MET A 1 -4.45 -20.28 31.25
CA MET A 1 -3.08 -20.15 31.78
C MET A 1 -2.98 -20.96 33.08
N LYS A 2 -1.85 -21.64 33.33
CA LYS A 2 -1.62 -22.32 34.63
C LYS A 2 -1.67 -21.28 35.76
N LYS A 3 -2.25 -21.66 36.91
CA LYS A 3 -2.47 -20.77 38.07
C LYS A 3 -1.16 -20.14 38.58
N ASP A 4 -0.04 -20.84 38.39
CA ASP A 4 1.27 -20.39 38.83
C ASP A 4 1.88 -19.30 37.94
N TYR A 5 1.58 -19.29 36.64
CA TYR A 5 2.04 -18.22 35.73
C TYR A 5 1.41 -16.87 36.07
N LYS A 6 0.15 -16.89 36.54
CA LYS A 6 -0.54 -15.69 37.00
C LYS A 6 0.01 -15.18 38.34
N LYS A 7 0.47 -16.07 39.22
CA LYS A 7 1.14 -15.68 40.47
C LYS A 7 2.51 -15.04 40.24
N LEU A 8 3.22 -15.49 39.21
CA LEU A 8 4.51 -14.93 38.77
C LEU A 8 4.35 -13.68 37.90
N GLU A 9 3.12 -13.20 37.70
CA GLU A 9 2.79 -12.04 36.86
C GLU A 9 3.37 -12.11 35.44
N LEU A 10 3.53 -13.34 34.92
CA LEU A 10 4.09 -13.56 33.58
C LEU A 10 3.24 -12.90 32.50
N ASP A 11 1.93 -12.84 32.70
CA ASP A 11 0.99 -12.12 31.84
C ASP A 11 1.36 -10.63 31.72
N LYS A 12 1.69 -9.96 32.83
CA LYS A 12 2.10 -8.54 32.80
C LYS A 12 3.44 -8.34 32.09
N ILE A 13 4.40 -9.24 32.32
CA ILE A 13 5.71 -9.17 31.67
C ILE A 13 5.57 -9.35 30.15
N LEU A 14 4.78 -10.33 29.72
CA LEU A 14 4.52 -10.55 28.29
C LEU A 14 3.74 -9.39 27.67
N ASP A 15 2.83 -8.76 28.40
CA ASP A 15 2.14 -7.56 27.93
C ASP A 15 3.11 -6.39 27.72
N LEU A 16 4.03 -6.14 28.66
CA LEU A 16 5.08 -5.12 28.49
C LEU A 16 6.00 -5.44 27.31
N ALA A 17 6.46 -6.68 27.19
CA ALA A 17 7.30 -7.11 26.07
C ALA A 17 6.58 -6.97 24.72
N SER A 18 5.27 -7.23 24.68
CA SER A 18 4.48 -7.08 23.46
C SER A 18 4.42 -5.63 22.98
N GLN A 19 4.53 -4.64 23.86
CA GLN A 19 4.53 -3.23 23.47
C GLN A 19 5.81 -2.83 22.72
N CYS A 20 6.89 -3.60 22.87
CA CYS A 20 8.15 -3.38 22.15
C CYS A 20 8.16 -3.99 20.74
N ALA A 21 7.12 -4.72 20.33
CA ALA A 21 7.07 -5.36 19.02
C ALA A 21 6.43 -4.46 17.94
N TYR A 22 6.99 -4.52 16.73
CA TYR A 22 6.63 -3.68 15.59
C TYR A 22 5.48 -4.22 14.71
N CYS A 23 5.00 -5.43 14.98
CA CYS A 23 3.94 -6.09 14.21
C CYS A 23 2.91 -6.71 15.16
N ASP A 24 1.63 -6.59 14.85
CA ASP A 24 0.55 -7.13 15.69
C ASP A 24 0.59 -8.66 15.81
N SER A 25 1.03 -9.36 14.76
CA SER A 25 1.22 -10.81 14.82
C SER A 25 2.36 -11.20 15.79
N CYS A 26 3.41 -10.38 15.88
CA CYS A 26 4.47 -10.54 16.88
C CYS A 26 3.95 -10.26 18.30
N LYS A 27 3.11 -9.23 18.50
CA LYS A 27 2.49 -8.93 19.80
C LYS A 27 1.64 -10.12 20.29
N GLU A 28 0.80 -10.64 19.40
CA GLU A 28 0.01 -11.85 19.63
C GLU A 28 0.88 -13.05 20.01
N ARG A 29 1.98 -13.26 19.27
CA ARG A 29 2.92 -14.36 19.52
C ARG A 29 3.61 -14.22 20.88
N ILE A 30 4.05 -13.02 21.24
CA ILE A 30 4.69 -12.74 22.54
C ILE A 30 3.75 -13.08 23.70
N LYS A 31 2.48 -12.63 23.66
CA LYS A 31 1.49 -12.94 24.71
C LYS A 31 1.20 -14.44 24.86
N LYS A 32 1.45 -15.21 23.80
CA LYS A 32 1.26 -16.66 23.77
C LYS A 32 2.49 -17.45 24.21
N ILE A 33 3.66 -16.82 24.42
CA ILE A 33 4.89 -17.48 24.89
C ILE A 33 4.65 -18.19 26.22
N ARG A 34 5.16 -19.42 26.34
CA ARG A 34 5.15 -20.21 27.58
C ARG A 34 6.55 -20.72 27.87
N PRO A 35 6.92 -20.89 29.15
CA PRO A 35 8.19 -21.50 29.51
C PRO A 35 8.34 -22.88 28.86
N SER A 36 9.45 -23.09 28.17
CA SER A 36 9.86 -24.42 27.72
C SER A 36 10.61 -25.14 28.84
N PHE A 37 10.46 -26.46 28.91
CA PHE A 37 11.19 -27.34 29.83
C PHE A 37 12.25 -28.18 29.11
N ASP A 38 12.35 -28.04 27.78
CA ASP A 38 13.38 -28.66 26.98
C ASP A 38 14.63 -27.78 26.93
N ILE A 39 15.76 -28.33 27.36
CA ILE A 39 17.01 -27.59 27.53
C ILE A 39 17.58 -27.12 26.20
N ASP A 40 17.44 -27.90 25.14
CA ASP A 40 18.01 -27.59 23.83
C ASP A 40 17.22 -26.46 23.16
N THR A 41 15.89 -26.50 23.25
CA THR A 41 15.02 -25.38 22.87
C THR A 41 15.40 -24.09 23.61
N VAL A 42 15.57 -24.16 24.94
CA VAL A 42 15.92 -22.97 25.74
C VAL A 42 17.27 -22.38 25.34
N LYS A 43 18.30 -23.23 25.13
CA LYS A 43 19.61 -22.77 24.66
C LYS A 43 19.52 -22.10 23.29
N SER A 44 18.76 -22.66 22.36
CA SER A 44 18.58 -22.09 21.02
C SER A 44 17.89 -20.73 21.08
N GLU A 45 16.81 -20.57 21.85
CA GLU A 45 16.09 -19.29 21.97
C GLU A 45 16.91 -18.21 22.69
N ILE A 46 17.72 -18.60 23.68
CA ILE A 46 18.66 -17.67 24.34
C ILE A 46 19.74 -17.23 23.35
N ALA A 47 20.32 -18.15 22.57
CA ALA A 47 21.32 -17.83 21.56
C ALA A 47 20.79 -16.82 20.54
N LYS A 48 19.55 -17.00 20.05
CA LYS A 48 18.89 -16.05 19.14
C LYS A 48 18.79 -14.64 19.74
N THR A 49 18.48 -14.56 21.03
CA THR A 49 18.33 -13.27 21.73
C THR A 49 19.70 -12.59 21.92
N ASP A 50 20.73 -13.35 22.27
CA ASP A 50 22.10 -12.85 22.48
C ASP A 50 22.73 -12.40 21.16
N ASP A 51 22.55 -13.18 20.10
CA ASP A 51 22.99 -12.84 18.74
C ASP A 51 22.27 -11.58 18.23
N ALA A 52 20.95 -11.48 18.42
CA ALA A 52 20.17 -10.30 18.05
C ALA A 52 20.70 -9.04 18.77
N PHE A 53 20.97 -9.15 20.06
CA PHE A 53 21.54 -8.05 20.85
C PHE A 53 22.94 -7.68 20.36
N THR A 54 23.81 -8.67 20.12
CA THR A 54 25.18 -8.45 19.65
C THR A 54 25.22 -7.77 18.29
N LEU A 55 24.40 -8.22 17.33
CA LEU A 55 24.29 -7.61 16.01
C LEU A 55 23.76 -6.17 16.12
N SER A 56 22.69 -5.97 16.89
CA SER A 56 22.12 -4.63 17.11
C SER A 56 23.09 -3.67 17.78
N ALA A 57 23.94 -4.15 18.70
CA ALA A 57 24.92 -3.31 19.38
C ALA A 57 26.09 -2.92 18.47
N LYS A 58 26.50 -3.80 17.55
CA LYS A 58 27.63 -3.58 16.63
C LYS A 58 27.26 -2.79 15.38
N PHE A 59 26.12 -3.11 14.77
CA PHE A 59 25.71 -2.58 13.45
C PHE A 59 24.50 -1.65 13.53
N GLY A 60 24.03 -1.35 14.74
CA GLY A 60 22.80 -0.60 14.99
C GLY A 60 21.56 -1.47 14.84
N THR A 61 20.45 -1.02 15.42
CA THR A 61 19.18 -1.75 15.36
C THR A 61 18.55 -1.63 13.96
N PRO A 62 18.15 -2.75 13.33
CA PRO A 62 17.43 -2.68 12.07
C PRO A 62 16.11 -1.92 12.26
N ARG A 63 15.74 -1.13 11.26
CA ARG A 63 14.50 -0.36 11.29
C ARG A 63 13.35 -1.29 10.92
N PHE A 64 12.33 -1.32 11.77
CA PHE A 64 11.06 -1.98 11.47
C PHE A 64 9.97 -0.92 11.54
N TYR A 65 9.30 -0.64 10.43
CA TYR A 65 8.17 0.28 10.40
C TYR A 65 6.85 -0.46 10.22
N ASN A 66 6.10 -0.58 11.32
CA ASN A 66 4.70 -0.99 11.37
C ASN A 66 4.33 -2.09 10.36
N ILE A 67 5.09 -3.19 10.40
CA ILE A 67 4.95 -4.30 9.46
C ILE A 67 3.56 -4.89 9.66
N LYS A 68 2.73 -4.85 8.61
CA LYS A 68 1.44 -5.52 8.64
C LYS A 68 1.56 -6.97 8.23
N ASP A 69 0.71 -7.80 8.80
CA ASP A 69 0.58 -9.20 8.40
C ASP A 69 -0.11 -9.28 7.02
N ILE A 70 0.68 -9.69 6.02
CA ILE A 70 0.20 -9.87 4.64
C ILE A 70 -0.14 -11.33 4.32
N CYS A 71 0.01 -12.28 5.26
CA CYS A 71 -0.17 -13.71 4.97
C CYS A 71 -1.57 -14.03 4.44
N PHE A 72 -2.60 -13.34 4.95
CA PHE A 72 -3.97 -13.52 4.48
C PHE A 72 -4.17 -12.99 3.06
N SER A 73 -3.67 -11.78 2.77
CA SER A 73 -3.71 -11.17 1.43
C SER A 73 -2.92 -12.02 0.42
N ALA A 74 -1.74 -12.50 0.79
CA ALA A 74 -0.92 -13.36 -0.06
C ALA A 74 -1.62 -14.70 -0.38
N LYS A 75 -2.24 -15.36 0.61
CA LYS A 75 -3.03 -16.58 0.38
C LYS A 75 -4.23 -16.34 -0.53
N ARG A 76 -4.92 -15.20 -0.36
CA ARG A 76 -6.05 -14.83 -1.22
C ARG A 76 -5.60 -14.60 -2.67
N ALA A 77 -4.48 -13.91 -2.86
CA ALA A 77 -3.89 -13.72 -4.19
C ALA A 77 -3.45 -15.05 -4.82
N GLN A 78 -2.88 -15.97 -4.04
CA GLN A 78 -2.52 -17.31 -4.50
C GLN A 78 -3.74 -18.10 -5.01
N GLN A 79 -4.91 -17.88 -4.42
CA GLN A 79 -6.17 -18.49 -4.84
C GLN A 79 -6.81 -17.80 -6.07
N GLY A 80 -6.15 -16.78 -6.63
CA GLY A 80 -6.61 -16.07 -7.83
C GLY A 80 -7.61 -14.94 -7.56
N SER A 81 -7.85 -14.58 -6.29
CA SER A 81 -8.71 -13.44 -5.96
C SER A 81 -7.96 -12.13 -6.13
N SER A 82 -8.68 -11.08 -6.53
CA SER A 82 -8.15 -9.73 -6.57
C SER A 82 -7.89 -9.18 -5.16
N LEU A 83 -6.89 -8.32 -5.07
CA LEU A 83 -6.56 -7.56 -3.87
C LEU A 83 -6.98 -6.10 -4.06
N SER A 84 -7.37 -5.47 -2.96
CA SER A 84 -7.60 -4.02 -2.91
C SER A 84 -6.29 -3.24 -3.00
N LEU A 85 -6.35 -1.96 -3.38
CA LEU A 85 -5.18 -1.09 -3.42
C LEU A 85 -4.50 -0.96 -2.07
N ARG A 86 -5.28 -0.89 -0.98
CA ARG A 86 -4.77 -0.88 0.40
C ARG A 86 -3.98 -2.15 0.72
N GLU A 87 -4.50 -3.33 0.36
CA GLU A 87 -3.78 -4.60 0.56
C GLU A 87 -2.49 -4.66 -0.27
N LEU A 88 -2.51 -4.15 -1.51
CA LEU A 88 -1.32 -4.07 -2.35
C LEU A 88 -0.28 -3.10 -1.78
N MET A 89 -0.70 -1.93 -1.28
CA MET A 89 0.19 -1.00 -0.58
C MET A 89 0.84 -1.64 0.65
N ASP A 90 0.06 -2.38 1.44
CA ASP A 90 0.58 -3.11 2.61
C ASP A 90 1.63 -4.17 2.19
N ILE A 91 1.42 -4.86 1.06
CA ILE A 91 2.41 -5.77 0.47
C ILE A 91 3.66 -5.01 -0.02
N GLY A 92 3.48 -3.86 -0.68
CA GLY A 92 4.60 -3.02 -1.13
C GLY A 92 5.45 -2.52 0.04
N ALA A 93 4.81 -2.09 1.12
CA ALA A 93 5.50 -1.70 2.36
C ALA A 93 6.25 -2.89 2.97
N PHE A 94 5.63 -4.06 3.04
CA PHE A 94 6.29 -5.28 3.53
C PHE A 94 7.54 -5.62 2.70
N LEU A 95 7.45 -5.60 1.37
CA LEU A 95 8.59 -5.88 0.48
C LEU A 95 9.74 -4.90 0.67
N ARG A 96 9.43 -3.62 0.90
CA ARG A 96 10.43 -2.59 1.21
C ARG A 96 11.17 -2.87 2.51
N GLU A 97 10.44 -3.26 3.56
CA GLU A 97 11.05 -3.62 4.85
C GLU A 97 11.94 -4.85 4.72
N VAL A 98 11.52 -5.86 3.94
CA VAL A 98 12.35 -7.04 3.64
C VAL A 98 13.63 -6.64 2.89
N SER A 99 13.53 -5.78 1.87
CA SER A 99 14.69 -5.23 1.15
C SER A 99 15.66 -4.50 2.11
N GLY A 100 15.13 -3.69 3.04
CA GLY A 100 15.94 -2.96 4.02
C GLY A 100 16.60 -3.86 5.06
N LEU A 101 15.92 -4.92 5.48
CA LEU A 101 16.47 -5.92 6.40
C LEU A 101 17.59 -6.74 5.77
N ASP A 102 17.42 -7.15 4.51
CA ASP A 102 18.45 -7.85 3.74
C ASP A 102 19.69 -6.97 3.52
N GLU A 103 19.50 -5.69 3.21
CA GLU A 103 20.59 -4.72 3.08
C GLU A 103 21.32 -4.49 4.41
N TRP A 104 20.60 -4.39 5.52
CA TRP A 104 21.19 -4.27 6.86
C TRP A 104 21.96 -5.55 7.23
N TYR A 105 21.40 -6.74 6.98
CA TYR A 105 22.07 -7.99 7.29
C TYR A 105 23.32 -8.22 6.43
N SER A 106 23.29 -7.76 5.18
CA SER A 106 24.46 -7.76 4.29
C SER A 106 25.63 -6.93 4.86
N GLN A 107 25.36 -5.89 5.66
CA GLN A 107 26.42 -5.12 6.34
C GLN A 107 27.05 -5.90 7.50
N CYS A 108 26.34 -6.89 8.05
CA CYS A 108 26.84 -7.80 9.08
C CYS A 108 27.71 -8.94 8.51
N SER A 109 28.09 -8.86 7.23
CA SER A 109 28.84 -9.91 6.52
C SER A 109 30.04 -10.44 7.31
N GLY A 110 30.15 -11.77 7.38
CA GLY A 110 31.23 -12.48 8.08
C GLY A 110 30.92 -12.90 9.53
N ILE A 111 29.71 -12.64 10.04
CA ILE A 111 29.25 -13.13 11.34
C ILE A 111 28.10 -14.10 11.12
N GLU A 112 28.39 -15.40 11.20
CA GLU A 112 27.36 -16.43 11.19
C GLU A 112 26.74 -16.51 12.59
N THR A 113 25.42 -16.38 12.65
CA THR A 113 24.67 -16.39 13.92
C THR A 113 23.54 -17.39 13.85
N SER A 114 22.91 -17.67 14.99
CA SER A 114 21.66 -18.44 15.04
C SER A 114 20.50 -17.79 14.28
N LEU A 115 20.68 -16.55 13.80
CA LEU A 115 19.69 -15.82 13.01
C LEU A 115 19.91 -15.92 11.50
N SER A 116 21.07 -16.42 11.04
CA SER A 116 21.42 -16.49 9.61
C SER A 116 20.34 -17.18 8.77
N GLU A 117 19.82 -18.32 9.26
CA GLU A 117 18.77 -19.08 8.58
C GLU A 117 17.50 -18.25 8.32
N TYR A 118 17.12 -17.36 9.24
CA TYR A 118 15.95 -16.51 9.06
C TYR A 118 16.17 -15.46 7.96
N PHE A 119 17.38 -14.92 7.85
CA PHE A 119 17.73 -13.95 6.80
C PHE A 119 17.88 -14.63 5.44
N GLU A 120 18.41 -15.85 5.38
CA GLU A 120 18.49 -16.64 4.14
C GLU A 120 17.11 -17.00 3.56
N GLN A 121 16.09 -17.09 4.41
CA GLN A 121 14.70 -17.30 3.99
C GLN A 121 14.03 -16.03 3.46
N LEU A 122 14.64 -14.84 3.66
CA LEU A 122 14.11 -13.60 3.12
C LEU A 122 14.32 -13.55 1.61
N SER A 123 13.22 -13.40 0.86
CA SER A 123 13.27 -13.24 -0.58
C SER A 123 12.98 -11.79 -0.95
N VAL A 124 14.04 -11.09 -1.39
CA VAL A 124 13.94 -9.71 -1.86
C VAL A 124 13.39 -9.68 -3.29
N ASN A 125 12.27 -8.99 -3.50
CA ASN A 125 11.68 -8.79 -4.82
C ASN A 125 11.48 -7.29 -5.11
N LYS A 126 12.60 -6.60 -5.42
CA LYS A 126 12.59 -5.17 -5.78
C LYS A 126 11.76 -4.87 -7.02
N HIS A 127 11.61 -5.82 -7.94
CA HIS A 127 10.78 -5.62 -9.13
C HIS A 127 9.31 -5.45 -8.75
N LEU A 128 8.77 -6.37 -7.94
CA LEU A 128 7.40 -6.32 -7.46
C LEU A 128 7.17 -5.12 -6.54
N GLU A 129 8.12 -4.82 -5.64
CA GLU A 129 8.08 -3.63 -4.78
C GLU A 129 7.91 -2.34 -5.60
N ASN A 130 8.76 -2.15 -6.62
CA ASN A 130 8.73 -0.97 -7.49
C ASN A 130 7.47 -0.94 -8.34
N MET A 131 7.00 -2.07 -8.84
CA MET A 131 5.74 -2.15 -9.59
C MET A 131 4.57 -1.66 -8.75
N ILE A 132 4.44 -2.14 -7.52
CA ILE A 132 3.35 -1.74 -6.62
C ILE A 132 3.47 -0.26 -6.27
N THR A 133 4.66 0.17 -5.85
CA THR A 133 4.91 1.55 -5.41
C THR A 133 4.66 2.58 -6.52
N ASN A 134 5.02 2.26 -7.76
CA ASN A 134 4.83 3.16 -8.89
C ASN A 134 3.40 3.13 -9.46
N ALA A 135 2.67 2.02 -9.25
CA ALA A 135 1.31 1.87 -9.76
C ALA A 135 0.26 2.50 -8.86
N ILE A 136 0.48 2.55 -7.54
CA ILE A 136 -0.52 2.96 -6.55
C ILE A 136 -0.08 4.27 -5.88
N ILE A 137 -0.87 5.33 -6.06
CA ILE A 137 -0.62 6.66 -5.46
C ILE A 137 -1.21 6.71 -4.04
N SER A 138 -2.44 6.20 -3.88
CA SER A 138 -3.14 6.16 -2.60
C SER A 138 -4.09 4.96 -2.53
N GLU A 139 -4.74 4.76 -1.38
CA GLU A 139 -5.71 3.67 -1.18
C GLU A 139 -6.88 3.69 -2.18
N GLU A 140 -7.13 4.84 -2.83
CA GLU A 140 -8.22 5.03 -3.79
C GLU A 140 -7.72 5.40 -5.20
N GLU A 141 -6.42 5.67 -5.36
CA GLU A 141 -5.88 6.24 -6.59
C GLU A 141 -4.75 5.39 -7.19
N LEU A 142 -5.00 4.93 -8.42
CA LEU A 142 -4.00 4.33 -9.28
C LEU A 142 -3.33 5.38 -10.17
N ALA A 143 -2.01 5.31 -10.27
CA ALA A 143 -1.23 6.15 -11.16
C ALA A 143 -1.67 6.00 -12.63
N ASP A 144 -1.64 7.10 -13.37
CA ASP A 144 -1.86 7.09 -14.82
C ASP A 144 -0.89 6.15 -15.53
N SER A 145 0.34 6.06 -15.02
CA SER A 145 1.42 5.21 -15.51
C SER A 145 1.39 3.78 -14.97
N ALA A 146 0.37 3.38 -14.20
CA ALA A 146 0.28 2.02 -13.65
C ALA A 146 0.33 0.94 -14.75
N SER A 147 -0.18 1.26 -15.95
CA SER A 147 0.10 0.47 -17.16
C SER A 147 0.15 1.38 -18.38
N THR A 148 0.90 0.93 -19.41
CA THR A 148 0.99 1.65 -20.69
C THR A 148 -0.38 1.78 -21.37
N GLN A 149 -1.21 0.75 -21.25
CA GLN A 149 -2.58 0.74 -21.77
C GLN A 149 -3.48 1.73 -21.02
N LEU A 150 -3.42 1.75 -19.69
CA LEU A 150 -4.19 2.69 -18.87
C LEU A 150 -3.79 4.14 -19.19
N ALA A 151 -2.50 4.42 -19.28
CA ALA A 151 -1.98 5.73 -19.66
C ALA A 151 -2.50 6.16 -21.05
N ALA A 152 -2.49 5.25 -22.03
CA ALA A 152 -2.99 5.53 -23.37
C ALA A 152 -4.50 5.83 -23.38
N ILE A 153 -5.29 5.07 -22.63
CA ILE A 153 -6.75 5.27 -22.50
C ILE A 153 -7.05 6.59 -21.81
N ARG A 154 -6.42 6.89 -20.67
CA ARG A 154 -6.62 8.16 -19.94
C ARG A 154 -6.24 9.37 -20.81
N ARG A 155 -5.12 9.31 -21.53
CA ARG A 155 -4.74 10.34 -22.52
C ARG A 155 -5.77 10.47 -23.64
N ALA A 156 -6.33 9.37 -24.13
CA ALA A 156 -7.36 9.42 -25.17
C ALA A 156 -8.64 10.10 -24.66
N ILE A 157 -9.06 9.80 -23.42
CA ILE A 157 -10.20 10.45 -22.75
C ILE A 157 -9.96 11.96 -22.64
N GLN A 158 -8.79 12.38 -22.14
CA GLN A 158 -8.43 13.80 -22.02
C GLN A 158 -8.43 14.52 -23.38
N ARG A 159 -7.84 13.92 -24.42
CA ARG A 159 -7.85 14.50 -25.78
C ARG A 159 -9.25 14.65 -26.35
N LYS A 160 -10.13 13.66 -26.15
CA LYS A 160 -11.52 13.73 -26.62
C LYS A 160 -12.31 14.78 -25.84
N SER A 161 -12.11 14.87 -24.53
CA SER A 161 -12.70 15.90 -23.67
C SER A 161 -12.29 17.31 -24.12
N LEU A 162 -11.00 17.53 -24.39
CA LEU A 162 -10.51 18.81 -24.92
C LEU A 162 -11.11 19.13 -26.29
N ALA A 163 -11.18 18.17 -27.22
CA ALA A 163 -11.77 18.37 -28.53
C ALA A 163 -13.28 18.71 -28.48
N VAL A 164 -14.01 18.14 -27.51
CA VAL A 164 -15.42 18.50 -27.26
C VAL A 164 -15.51 19.93 -26.75
N ARG A 165 -14.69 20.31 -25.77
CA ARG A 165 -14.64 21.67 -25.23
C ARG A 165 -14.30 22.70 -26.30
N GLU A 166 -13.29 22.45 -27.14
CA GLU A 166 -12.94 23.33 -28.25
C GLU A 166 -14.07 23.50 -29.27
N ARG A 167 -14.84 22.44 -29.55
CA ARG A 167 -16.02 22.53 -30.43
C ARG A 167 -17.12 23.37 -29.81
N LEU A 168 -17.38 23.20 -28.51
CA LEU A 168 -18.36 24.00 -27.78
C LEU A 168 -17.93 25.46 -27.68
N ASP A 169 -16.65 25.75 -27.42
CA ASP A 169 -16.11 27.10 -27.41
C ASP A 169 -16.23 27.78 -28.77
N LYS A 170 -16.00 27.05 -29.88
CA LYS A 170 -16.24 27.55 -31.24
C LYS A 170 -17.72 27.85 -31.49
N LEU A 171 -18.63 26.98 -31.02
CA LEU A 171 -20.07 27.20 -31.11
C LEU A 171 -20.51 28.44 -30.35
N ILE A 172 -19.97 28.68 -29.14
CA ILE A 172 -20.29 29.84 -28.30
C ILE A 172 -19.73 31.14 -28.89
N LYS A 173 -18.52 31.10 -29.47
CA LYS A 173 -17.87 32.28 -30.09
C LYS A 173 -18.47 32.68 -31.44
N SER A 174 -19.30 31.84 -32.05
CA SER A 174 -19.99 32.17 -33.29
C SER A 174 -21.07 33.23 -33.04
N GLN A 175 -20.97 34.38 -33.71
CA GLN A 175 -21.92 35.50 -33.57
C GLN A 175 -23.37 35.09 -33.83
N THR A 176 -23.61 34.10 -34.69
CA THR A 176 -24.94 33.59 -35.00
C THR A 176 -25.55 32.86 -33.80
N ASN A 177 -24.75 32.06 -33.08
CA ASN A 177 -25.23 31.25 -31.98
C ASN A 177 -25.34 32.03 -30.67
N GLN A 178 -24.53 33.08 -30.52
CA GLN A 178 -24.50 33.91 -29.31
C GLN A 178 -25.86 34.56 -28.98
N LYS A 179 -26.71 34.79 -30.00
CA LYS A 179 -28.08 35.32 -29.83
C LYS A 179 -29.01 34.35 -29.09
N TYR A 180 -28.80 33.05 -29.28
CA TYR A 180 -29.62 31.97 -28.74
C TYR A 180 -29.17 31.49 -27.36
N LEU A 181 -27.96 31.85 -26.92
CA LEU A 181 -27.38 31.41 -25.64
C LEU A 181 -27.81 32.29 -24.47
N GLN A 182 -27.99 31.70 -23.29
CA GLN A 182 -28.30 32.42 -22.05
C GLN A 182 -27.02 33.02 -21.45
N GLU A 183 -25.96 32.22 -21.34
CA GLU A 183 -24.61 32.64 -20.99
C GLU A 183 -23.61 32.05 -21.98
N SER A 184 -22.61 32.83 -22.39
CA SER A 184 -21.56 32.38 -23.32
C SER A 184 -20.44 31.62 -22.58
N LEU A 185 -20.82 30.59 -21.82
CA LEU A 185 -19.90 29.76 -21.04
C LEU A 185 -20.25 28.28 -21.18
N VAL A 186 -19.23 27.43 -21.36
CA VAL A 186 -19.37 25.96 -21.28
C VAL A 186 -19.44 25.56 -19.82
N THR A 187 -20.49 24.84 -19.42
CA THR A 187 -20.65 24.30 -18.06
C THR A 187 -20.64 22.77 -18.08
N MET A 188 -20.45 22.13 -16.93
CA MET A 188 -20.59 20.68 -16.79
C MET A 188 -21.81 20.34 -15.95
N ARG A 189 -22.63 19.40 -16.43
CA ARG A 189 -23.78 18.84 -15.70
C ARG A 189 -23.74 17.32 -15.84
N ASP A 190 -23.75 16.61 -14.71
CA ASP A 190 -23.66 15.13 -14.66
C ASP A 190 -22.50 14.55 -15.48
N GLY A 191 -21.35 15.22 -15.48
CA GLY A 191 -20.16 14.80 -16.23
C GLY A 191 -20.23 15.03 -17.74
N ARG A 192 -21.24 15.74 -18.25
CA ARG A 192 -21.38 16.13 -19.66
C ARG A 192 -21.15 17.63 -19.82
N PHE A 193 -20.43 18.03 -20.86
CA PHE A 193 -20.31 19.43 -21.24
C PHE A 193 -21.63 19.89 -21.85
N VAL A 194 -22.21 20.95 -21.28
CA VAL A 194 -23.49 21.52 -21.70
C VAL A 194 -23.35 23.03 -21.91
N VAL A 195 -24.19 23.57 -22.79
CA VAL A 195 -24.25 25.00 -23.09
C VAL A 195 -25.67 25.49 -22.80
N PRO A 196 -25.86 26.51 -21.96
CA PRO A 196 -27.19 26.99 -21.59
C PRO A 196 -27.81 27.81 -22.73
N VAL A 197 -28.95 27.35 -23.24
CA VAL A 197 -29.73 27.99 -24.32
C VAL A 197 -30.92 28.74 -23.72
N LYS A 198 -31.23 29.93 -24.25
CA LYS A 198 -32.42 30.69 -23.85
C LYS A 198 -33.69 29.90 -24.13
N THR A 199 -34.64 29.96 -23.21
CA THR A 199 -35.91 29.22 -23.28
C THR A 199 -36.69 29.47 -24.57
N GLU A 200 -36.62 30.70 -25.10
CA GLU A 200 -37.26 31.14 -26.34
C GLU A 200 -36.73 30.45 -27.60
N TYR A 201 -35.49 29.94 -27.58
CA TYR A 201 -34.80 29.39 -28.75
C TYR A 201 -34.50 27.89 -28.60
N LYS A 202 -35.16 27.20 -27.66
CA LYS A 202 -34.99 25.76 -27.40
C LYS A 202 -35.27 24.87 -28.63
N SER A 203 -36.12 25.31 -29.55
CA SER A 203 -36.48 24.60 -30.78
C SER A 203 -35.58 24.89 -31.99
N GLU A 204 -34.78 25.96 -31.94
CA GLU A 204 -33.85 26.31 -33.04
C GLU A 204 -32.48 25.65 -32.92
N ILE A 205 -32.10 25.24 -31.70
CA ILE A 205 -30.85 24.51 -31.44
C ILE A 205 -31.17 23.07 -31.12
N SER A 206 -30.75 22.16 -32.01
CA SER A 206 -30.86 20.72 -31.78
C SER A 206 -29.97 20.31 -30.60
N GLY A 207 -30.58 19.82 -29.52
CA GLY A 207 -29.91 19.43 -28.29
C GLY A 207 -30.75 18.47 -27.45
N LEU A 208 -30.12 17.81 -26.49
CA LEU A 208 -30.81 17.00 -25.48
C LEU A 208 -31.14 17.91 -24.29
N VAL A 209 -32.41 17.97 -23.88
CA VAL A 209 -32.88 18.73 -22.71
C VAL A 209 -32.61 17.95 -21.43
#